data_AF-A0A956ZHS2-F1
#
_entry.id   AF-A0A956ZHS2-F1
#
_cell.length_a   1.000
_cell.length_b   1.000
_cell.length_c   1.000
_cell.angle_alpha   90.00
_cell.angle_beta   90.00
_cell.angle_gamma   90.00
#
_symmetry.space_group_name_H-M   'P 1'
#
loop_
_entity.id
_entity.type
_entity.pdbx_description
1 polymer ?
#
loop_
_entity_poly.entity_id
_entity_poly.type
_entity_poly.pdbx_seq_one_letter_code
_entity_poly.pdbx_strand_id
1 'polypeptide(L)' 'ILRFRQGFGRLIRDHEDRGAVVVLDRRIFARRYGEDFVSALPECARVKGSAAEIMENVEDWLHR' A
#
# COMPACT_ATOMS: atom_id res chain seq x y z
N ILE A 1 -1.43 13.64 1.54
CA ILE A 1 -0.16 12.89 1.39
C ILE A 1 0.52 12.69 2.76
N LEU A 2 0.83 13.75 3.51
CA LEU A 2 1.57 13.67 4.78
C LEU A 2 0.98 12.70 5.82
N ARG A 3 -0.34 12.74 6.07
CA ARG A 3 -1.02 11.82 7.00
C ARG A 3 -0.95 10.35 6.55
N PHE A 4 -0.92 10.10 5.24
CA PHE A 4 -0.83 8.74 4.71
C PHE A 4 0.57 8.17 4.85
N ARG A 5 1.61 8.96 4.53
CA ARG A 5 3.00 8.61 4.82
C ARG A 5 3.23 8.35 6.31
N GLN A 6 2.63 9.16 7.18
CA GLN A 6 2.68 8.95 8.62
C GLN A 6 1.95 7.66 9.04
N GLY A 7 0.82 7.32 8.43
CA GLY A 7 0.16 6.03 8.64
C GLY A 7 1.03 4.85 8.21
N PHE A 8 1.71 4.98 7.07
CA PHE A 8 2.63 3.98 6.54
C PHE A 8 3.80 3.70 7.49
N GLY A 9 4.42 4.75 8.03
CA GLY A 9 5.51 4.64 9.02
C GLY A 9 5.08 4.13 10.41
N ARG A 10 3.77 3.90 10.64
CA ARG A 10 3.28 3.21 11.84
C ARG A 10 3.15 1.70 11.64
N LEU A 11 3.12 1.24 10.39
CA LEU A 11 3.04 -0.17 10.02
C LEU A 11 4.42 -0.83 9.99
N ILE A 12 5.40 -0.18 9.35
CA ILE A 12 6.80 -0.65 9.32
C ILE A 12 7.58 0.21 10.30
N ARG A 13 7.90 -0.34 11.46
CA ARG A 13 8.63 0.35 12.54
C ARG A 13 10.08 -0.09 12.61
N ASP A 14 10.37 -1.30 12.16
CA ASP A 14 11.68 -1.91 12.14
C ASP A 14 12.05 -2.44 10.74
N HIS A 15 13.34 -2.63 10.47
CA HIS A 15 13.85 -3.14 9.19
C HIS A 15 13.50 -4.61 8.94
N GLU A 16 13.15 -5.36 9.99
CA GLU A 16 12.66 -6.74 9.90
C GLU A 16 11.13 -6.84 9.79
N ASP A 17 10.40 -5.74 9.98
CA ASP A 17 8.94 -5.75 9.91
C ASP A 17 8.47 -6.00 8.48
N ARG A 18 7.65 -7.04 8.29
CA ARG A 18 6.91 -7.31 7.04
C ARG A 18 5.45 -6.94 7.22
N GLY A 19 4.87 -6.27 6.24
CA GLY A 19 3.45 -5.93 6.26
C GLY A 19 2.95 -5.39 4.92
N ALA A 20 1.63 -5.38 4.77
CA ALA A 20 0.95 -4.85 3.59
C ALA A 20 0.02 -3.68 3.98
N VAL A 21 -0.07 -2.68 3.11
CA VAL A 21 -1.04 -1.57 3.22
C VAL A 21 -2.11 -1.75 2.14
N VAL A 22 -3.35 -1.98 2.57
CA VAL A 22 -4.49 -2.13 1.67
C VAL A 22 -5.33 -0.84 1.70
N VAL A 23 -5.53 -0.23 0.53
CA VAL A 23 -6.34 0.98 0.38
C VAL A 23 -7.61 0.65 -0.39
N LEU A 24 -8.75 0.66 0.30
CA LEU A 24 -10.07 0.36 -0.26
C LEU A 24 -10.82 1.63 -0.73
N ASP A 25 -10.09 2.58 -1.31
CA ASP A 25 -10.64 3.86 -1.76
C ASP A 25 -10.28 4.12 -3.22
N ARG A 26 -11.27 4.02 -4.12
CA ARG A 26 -11.08 4.24 -5.56
C ARG A 26 -10.58 5.64 -5.91
N ARG A 27 -10.75 6.63 -5.02
CA ARG A 27 -10.29 8.00 -5.24
C ARG A 27 -8.77 8.10 -5.33
N ILE A 28 -8.04 7.12 -4.80
CA ILE A 28 -6.58 7.07 -4.95
C ILE A 28 -6.17 6.87 -6.42
N PHE A 29 -7.05 6.34 -7.27
CA PHE A 29 -6.79 6.15 -8.70
C PHE A 29 -7.51 7.18 -9.57
N ALA A 30 -8.71 7.61 -9.17
CA ALA A 30 -9.56 8.47 -9.99
C ALA A 30 -9.12 9.95 -10.03
N ARG A 31 -8.19 10.35 -9.17
CA ARG A 31 -7.77 11.74 -9.03
C ARG A 31 -6.30 11.88 -9.41
N ARG A 32 -5.96 13.03 -10.01
CA ARG A 32 -4.58 13.38 -10.42
C ARG A 32 -3.57 13.31 -9.26
N TYR A 33 -4.01 13.52 -8.02
CA TYR A 33 -3.16 13.36 -6.85
C TYR A 33 -2.77 11.91 -6.55
N GLY A 34 -3.39 10.91 -7.19
CA GLY A 34 -3.12 9.50 -6.98
C GLY A 34 -1.70 9.09 -7.31
N GLU A 35 -1.17 9.64 -8.41
CA GLU A 35 0.24 9.44 -8.81
C GLU A 35 1.19 10.07 -7.79
N ASP A 36 0.93 11.30 -7.36
CA ASP A 36 1.69 11.98 -6.30
C ASP A 36 1.63 11.23 -4.97
N PHE A 37 0.53 10.55 -4.71
CA PHE A 37 0.31 9.79 -3.49
C PHE A 37 1.15 8.51 -3.47
N VAL A 38 1.18 7.81 -4.61
CA VAL A 38 1.93 6.57 -4.80
C VAL A 38 3.42 6.85 -4.93
N SER A 39 3.83 7.94 -5.60
CA SER A 39 5.24 8.35 -5.72
C SER A 39 5.82 8.79 -4.37
N ALA A 40 4.98 9.26 -3.45
CA ALA A 40 5.40 9.66 -2.12
C ALA A 40 5.61 8.48 -1.14
N LEU A 41 5.35 7.23 -1.56
CA LEU A 41 5.63 6.02 -0.78
C LEU A 41 7.01 5.45 -1.09
N PRO A 42 7.62 4.69 -0.15
CA PRO A 42 8.80 3.88 -0.44
C PRO A 42 8.56 2.96 -1.64
N GLU A 43 9.64 2.54 -2.31
CA GLU A 43 9.52 1.48 -3.32
C GLU A 43 9.00 0.21 -2.66
N CYS A 44 7.86 -0.27 -3.16
CA CYS A 44 7.19 -1.47 -2.66
C CYS A 44 6.47 -2.17 -3.81
N ALA A 45 6.18 -3.46 -3.62
CA ALA A 45 5.31 -4.20 -4.53
C ALA A 45 3.92 -3.53 -4.55
N ARG A 46 3.38 -3.32 -5.75
CA ARG A 46 2.10 -2.63 -5.96
C ARG A 46 1.15 -3.57 -6.68
N VAL A 47 0.00 -3.82 -6.05
CA VAL A 47 -1.07 -4.65 -6.61
C VAL A 47 -2.33 -3.80 -6.73
N LYS A 48 -3.04 -3.98 -7.84
CA LYS A 48 -4.36 -3.37 -8.08
C LYS A 48 -5.29 -4.48 -8.58
N GLY A 49 -6.49 -4.54 -8.01
CA GLY A 49 -7.46 -5.55 -8.39
C GLY A 49 -8.72 -5.44 -7.54
N SER A 50 -9.58 -6.43 -7.69
CA SER A 50 -10.65 -6.73 -6.77
C SER A 50 -10.11 -7.01 -5.36
N ALA A 51 -10.99 -6.94 -4.36
CA ALA A 51 -10.61 -7.27 -2.99
C ALA A 51 -10.08 -8.71 -2.88
N ALA A 52 -10.66 -9.66 -3.64
CA ALA A 52 -10.21 -11.05 -3.68
C ALA A 52 -8.77 -11.17 -4.21
N GLU A 53 -8.47 -10.57 -5.36
CA GLU A 53 -7.13 -10.59 -5.95
C GLU A 53 -6.10 -9.93 -5.02
N ILE A 54 -6.46 -8.82 -4.37
CA ILE A 54 -5.57 -8.15 -3.41
C ILE A 54 -5.28 -9.06 -2.22
N MET A 55 -6.29 -9.75 -1.67
CA MET A 55 -6.12 -10.64 -0.53
C MET A 55 -5.20 -11.82 -0.88
N GLU A 56 -5.40 -12.46 -2.03
CA GLU A 56 -4.56 -13.56 -2.52
C GLU A 56 -3.09 -13.11 -2.65
N ASN A 57 -2.84 -11.96 -3.27
CA ASN A 57 -1.48 -11.43 -3.43
C ASN A 57 -0.81 -11.06 -2.09
N VAL A 58 -1.58 -10.56 -1.13
CA VAL A 58 -1.06 -10.22 0.21
C VAL A 58 -0.69 -11.49 0.98
N GLU A 59 -1.51 -12.53 0.89
CA GLU A 59 -1.23 -13.84 1.52
C GLU A 59 0.03 -14.48 0.93
N ASP A 60 0.14 -14.52 -0.41
CA ASP A 60 1.32 -15.02 -1.10
C ASP A 60 2.59 -14.25 -0.74
N TRP A 61 2.48 -12.93 -0.57
CA TRP A 61 3.63 -12.09 -0.22
C TRP A 61 4.06 -12.26 1.24
N LEU A 62 3.11 -12.41 2.17
CA LEU A 62 3.40 -12.60 3.60
C LEU A 62 4.01 -13.97 3.89
N HIS A 63 3.69 -14.99 3.10
CA HIS A 63 4.21 -16.34 3.26
C HIS A 63 5.52 -16.62 2.50
N ARG A 64 6.04 -15.63 1.75
CA ARG A 64 7.41 -15.62 1.22
C ARG A 64 8.38 -15.05 2.25
#